data_AF-A0A8J2PNH8-F1
#
_entry.id   AF-A0A8J2PNH8-F1
#
_cell.length_a   1.000
_cell.length_b   1.000
_cell.length_c   1.000
_cell.angle_alpha   90.00
_cell.angle_beta   90.00
_cell.angle_gamma   90.00
#
_symmetry.space_group_name_H-M   'P 1'
#
loop_
_entity.id
_entity.type
_entity.pdbx_description
1 polymer ?
#
loop_
_entity_poly.entity_id
_entity_poly.type
_entity_poly.pdbx_seq_one_letter_code
_entity_poly.pdbx_strand_id
1 'polypeptide(L)'
;MGMTGKYACVIYTFLLYCQNSQSCHPCWVKNQIHESIFQVVPIKSCNGTQIFHRESDACYDFHPFYLKRGPCGENMVFMESANPKLGECKCEKNSHPLIYIPKVNQCYKIFTQGPCSTGKWLNFENGSVKCSTNPCKKDMVGEKPPVLFKGKCVSLDSRCSIGKLSGRVELNESFMPECTLPKMAMLAIGGIGPSHCPSNFFRTPDGARCQEPIYFDFD
;
A
#
# COMPACT_ATOMS: atom_id res chain seq x y z
N MET A 1 27.01 -0.63 -47.60
CA MET A 1 25.54 -0.49 -47.59
C MET A 1 25.16 0.30 -46.35
N GLY A 2 24.99 1.61 -46.50
CA GLY A 2 24.56 2.50 -45.41
C GLY A 2 23.06 2.74 -45.52
N MET A 3 22.31 2.37 -44.50
CA MET A 3 20.89 2.71 -44.40
C MET A 3 20.73 3.94 -43.51
N THR A 4 20.34 5.04 -44.15
CA THR A 4 19.91 6.28 -43.50
C THR A 4 18.48 6.09 -42.96
N GLY A 5 18.34 5.88 -41.65
CA GLY A 5 17.06 5.99 -40.95
C GLY A 5 16.94 7.36 -40.30
N LYS A 6 16.01 8.21 -40.75
CA LYS A 6 15.63 9.42 -40.03
C LYS A 6 14.72 9.01 -38.88
N TYR A 7 15.16 9.16 -37.64
CA TYR A 7 14.34 8.91 -36.45
C TYR A 7 13.72 10.23 -35.98
N ALA A 8 12.41 10.25 -35.76
CA ALA A 8 11.67 11.41 -35.26
C ALA A 8 11.31 11.21 -33.79
N CYS A 9 11.61 12.20 -32.95
CA CYS A 9 11.06 12.31 -31.60
C CYS A 9 9.69 12.97 -31.69
N VAL A 10 8.64 12.28 -31.23
CA VAL A 10 7.29 12.84 -31.13
C VAL A 10 7.09 13.32 -29.69
N ILE A 11 6.80 14.61 -29.53
CA ILE A 11 6.45 15.21 -28.24
C ILE A 11 4.92 15.13 -28.11
N TYR A 12 4.42 14.36 -27.15
CA TYR A 12 3.03 14.45 -26.72
C TYR A 12 3.05 14.80 -25.23
N THR A 13 2.61 16.02 -24.91
CA THR A 13 2.33 16.51 -23.54
C THR A 13 3.29 16.02 -22.44
N PHE A 14 4.50 16.59 -22.41
CA PHE A 14 5.49 16.52 -21.32
C PHE A 14 5.97 15.14 -20.84
N LEU A 15 5.83 14.09 -21.65
CA LEU A 15 6.48 12.79 -21.39
C LEU A 15 7.21 12.30 -22.65
N LEU A 16 8.53 12.11 -22.53
CA LEU A 16 9.33 11.43 -23.55
C LEU A 16 9.19 9.91 -23.34
N TYR A 17 8.53 9.24 -24.27
CA TYR A 17 8.48 7.77 -24.31
C TYR A 17 9.49 7.24 -25.34
N CYS A 18 10.35 6.31 -24.92
CA CYS A 18 11.17 5.50 -25.83
C CYS A 18 10.40 4.25 -26.22
N GLN A 19 10.00 4.15 -27.49
CA GLN A 19 9.39 2.96 -28.04
C GLN A 19 10.49 2.08 -28.68
N ASN A 20 10.69 0.88 -28.13
CA ASN A 20 11.59 -0.20 -28.57
C ASN A 20 13.13 -0.03 -28.44
N SER A 21 13.64 -0.68 -27.38
CA SER A 21 14.79 -1.60 -27.30
C SER A 21 16.14 -1.30 -28.00
N GLN A 22 17.18 -1.25 -27.15
CA GLN A 22 18.58 -1.73 -27.33
C GLN A 22 19.75 -0.75 -27.31
N SER A 23 19.57 0.57 -27.31
CA SER A 23 20.69 1.47 -26.99
C SER A 23 20.20 2.87 -26.67
N CYS A 24 20.22 3.24 -25.38
CA CYS A 24 20.00 4.63 -24.98
C CYS A 24 21.27 5.44 -25.32
N HIS A 25 21.24 6.18 -26.43
CA HIS A 25 22.10 7.34 -26.58
C HIS A 25 21.41 8.54 -25.93
N PRO A 26 22.11 9.39 -25.15
CA PRO A 26 21.49 10.56 -24.55
C PRO A 26 21.09 11.58 -25.62
N CYS A 27 19.83 12.00 -25.61
CA CYS A 27 19.39 13.18 -26.36
C CYS A 27 20.06 14.42 -25.76
N TRP A 28 21.02 14.99 -26.49
CA TRP A 28 21.60 16.30 -26.20
C TRP A 28 20.53 17.40 -26.35
N VAL A 29 20.02 17.92 -25.24
CA VAL A 29 19.40 19.25 -25.22
C VAL A 29 20.50 20.25 -24.91
N LYS A 30 20.80 21.13 -25.87
CA LYS A 30 21.70 22.26 -25.65
C LYS A 30 21.14 23.12 -24.51
N ASN A 31 22.00 23.31 -23.51
CA ASN A 31 22.01 24.36 -22.51
C ASN A 31 21.00 24.31 -21.34
N GLN A 32 21.62 24.19 -20.17
CA GLN A 32 21.19 24.60 -18.83
C GLN A 32 20.19 23.71 -18.08
N ILE A 33 20.68 22.54 -17.64
CA ILE A 33 20.31 22.01 -16.32
C ILE A 33 21.56 21.40 -15.71
N HIS A 34 21.86 21.81 -14.47
CA HIS A 34 23.03 21.43 -13.68
C HIS A 34 23.19 19.90 -13.63
N GLU A 35 24.37 19.39 -13.96
CA GLU A 35 24.78 17.98 -13.93
C GLU A 35 24.68 17.36 -12.52
N SER A 36 23.46 17.13 -12.05
CA SER A 36 23.19 16.47 -10.78
C SER A 36 22.30 15.26 -11.04
N ILE A 37 22.94 14.20 -11.55
CA ILE A 37 22.62 12.79 -11.25
C ILE A 37 21.20 12.34 -11.68
N PHE A 38 20.98 12.16 -12.98
CA PHE A 38 20.11 11.07 -13.45
C PHE A 38 21.00 10.01 -14.11
N GLN A 39 21.64 9.18 -13.29
CA GLN A 39 22.22 7.93 -13.80
C GLN A 39 21.06 7.04 -14.25
N VAL A 40 20.88 6.90 -15.56
CA VAL A 40 20.01 5.86 -16.13
C VAL A 40 20.75 4.54 -15.97
N VAL A 41 20.72 3.99 -14.75
CA VAL A 41 21.34 2.67 -14.49
C VAL A 41 20.46 1.63 -15.18
N PRO A 42 21.01 0.79 -16.08
CA PRO A 42 20.24 -0.29 -16.67
C PRO A 42 19.74 -1.22 -15.55
N ILE A 43 18.42 -1.38 -15.47
CA ILE A 43 17.81 -2.31 -14.52
C ILE A 43 18.28 -3.71 -14.91
N LYS A 44 18.99 -4.39 -14.00
CA LYS A 44 19.37 -5.80 -14.18
C LYS A 44 18.11 -6.62 -14.48
N SER A 45 18.14 -7.38 -15.56
CA SER A 45 17.03 -8.24 -15.95
C SER A 45 17.21 -9.60 -15.30
N CYS A 46 16.13 -10.14 -14.72
CA CYS A 46 16.08 -11.51 -14.24
C CYS A 46 15.47 -12.44 -15.30
N ASN A 47 15.67 -13.74 -15.14
CA ASN A 47 15.12 -14.75 -16.04
C ASN A 47 13.76 -15.24 -15.53
N GLY A 48 12.86 -15.58 -16.47
CA GLY A 48 11.55 -16.15 -16.13
C GLY A 48 10.65 -15.16 -15.39
N THR A 49 10.02 -15.62 -14.29
CA THR A 49 9.08 -14.84 -13.46
C THR A 49 9.75 -14.16 -12.26
N GLN A 50 11.08 -14.14 -12.21
CA GLN A 50 11.81 -13.49 -11.13
C GLN A 50 11.84 -11.98 -11.32
N ILE A 51 11.83 -11.24 -10.22
CA ILE A 51 11.95 -9.78 -10.23
C ILE A 51 13.19 -9.37 -9.43
N PHE A 52 13.84 -8.29 -9.88
CA PHE A 52 15.13 -7.86 -9.34
C PHE A 52 14.94 -6.99 -8.09
N HIS A 53 15.66 -7.30 -7.02
CA HIS A 53 15.69 -6.49 -5.80
C HIS A 53 16.99 -5.67 -5.76
N ARG A 54 16.87 -4.34 -5.76
CA ARG A 54 18.03 -3.44 -5.85
C ARG A 54 18.94 -3.52 -4.63
N GLU A 55 18.38 -3.56 -3.43
CA GLU A 55 19.17 -3.44 -2.19
C GLU A 55 20.06 -4.68 -1.96
N SER A 56 19.58 -5.86 -2.33
CA SER A 56 20.35 -7.12 -2.20
C SER A 56 21.07 -7.53 -3.49
N ASP A 57 20.96 -6.73 -4.55
CA ASP A 57 21.55 -6.97 -5.87
C ASP A 57 21.28 -8.38 -6.45
N ALA A 58 20.05 -8.90 -6.26
CA ALA A 58 19.70 -10.27 -6.61
C ALA A 58 18.27 -10.43 -7.15
N CYS A 59 18.03 -11.54 -7.84
CA CYS A 59 16.72 -11.92 -8.39
C CYS A 59 15.97 -12.84 -7.43
N TYR A 60 14.67 -12.59 -7.23
CA TYR A 60 13.82 -13.40 -6.37
C TYR A 60 12.54 -13.80 -7.09
N ASP A 61 12.04 -14.99 -6.76
CA ASP A 61 10.77 -15.47 -7.29
C ASP A 61 9.62 -14.57 -6.83
N PHE A 62 8.84 -14.11 -7.80
CA PHE A 62 7.58 -13.45 -7.56
C PHE A 62 6.42 -14.36 -7.93
N HIS A 63 5.36 -14.33 -7.12
CA HIS A 63 4.12 -15.05 -7.42
C HIS A 63 2.90 -14.16 -7.12
N PRO A 64 1.99 -13.95 -8.08
CA PRO A 64 0.86 -13.03 -7.90
C PRO A 64 -0.16 -13.53 -6.87
N PHE A 65 -0.23 -14.84 -6.64
CA PHE A 65 -1.21 -15.44 -5.72
C PHE A 65 -0.66 -15.81 -4.34
N TYR A 66 0.66 -15.91 -4.16
CA TYR A 66 1.26 -16.37 -2.92
C TYR A 66 2.38 -15.42 -2.51
N LEU A 67 2.18 -14.75 -1.38
CA LEU A 67 3.17 -13.82 -0.83
C LEU A 67 4.37 -14.60 -0.32
N LYS A 68 5.56 -14.28 -0.84
CA LYS A 68 6.84 -14.80 -0.35
C LYS A 68 7.58 -13.69 0.38
N ARG A 69 8.35 -14.05 1.41
CA ARG A 69 9.23 -13.10 2.11
C ARG A 69 10.37 -12.60 1.23
N GLY A 70 10.96 -13.47 0.40
CA GLY A 70 12.09 -13.11 -0.45
C GLY A 70 13.28 -12.57 0.38
N PRO A 71 13.91 -11.44 -0.02
CA PRO A 71 14.99 -10.80 0.73
C PRO A 71 14.52 -10.01 1.97
N CYS A 72 13.22 -9.92 2.21
CA CYS A 72 12.66 -8.97 3.15
C CYS A 72 12.78 -9.41 4.61
N GLY A 73 12.79 -8.43 5.52
CA GLY A 73 12.79 -8.65 6.96
C GLY A 73 11.52 -9.34 7.49
N GLU A 74 11.42 -9.52 8.81
CA GLU A 74 10.20 -10.12 9.39
C GLU A 74 8.98 -9.21 9.20
N ASN A 75 7.79 -9.83 9.12
CA ASN A 75 6.53 -9.16 8.81
C ASN A 75 6.56 -8.33 7.51
N MET A 76 7.47 -8.66 6.59
CA MET A 76 7.55 -8.07 5.27
C MET A 76 7.40 -9.14 4.20
N VAL A 77 6.85 -8.72 3.07
CA VAL A 77 6.66 -9.54 1.88
C VAL A 77 7.29 -8.85 0.69
N PHE A 78 7.85 -9.66 -0.21
CA PHE A 78 8.45 -9.19 -1.43
C PHE A 78 7.38 -9.08 -2.51
N MET A 79 7.18 -7.87 -3.03
CA MET A 79 6.15 -7.58 -4.04
C MET A 79 6.72 -6.78 -5.20
N GLU A 80 6.03 -6.84 -6.34
CA GLU A 80 6.32 -5.98 -7.47
C GLU A 80 6.20 -4.50 -7.08
N SER A 81 7.14 -3.69 -7.57
CA SER A 81 7.13 -2.23 -7.43
C SER A 81 6.32 -1.57 -8.56
N ALA A 82 6.40 -0.25 -8.69
CA ALA A 82 5.82 0.44 -9.85
C ALA A 82 6.48 0.04 -11.19
N ASN A 83 7.69 -0.53 -11.15
CA ASN A 83 8.34 -1.11 -12.31
C ASN A 83 8.25 -2.65 -12.21
N PRO A 84 7.67 -3.34 -13.21
CA PRO A 84 7.43 -4.78 -13.15
C PRO A 84 8.71 -5.63 -13.10
N LYS A 85 9.86 -5.04 -13.46
CA LYS A 85 11.17 -5.71 -13.38
C LYS A 85 11.80 -5.62 -11.98
N LEU A 86 11.22 -4.80 -11.10
CA LEU A 86 11.76 -4.48 -9.80
C LEU A 86 10.80 -4.92 -8.71
N GLY A 87 11.34 -5.60 -7.71
CA GLY A 87 10.63 -5.90 -6.47
C GLY A 87 11.08 -5.01 -5.33
N GLU A 88 10.16 -4.81 -4.39
CA GLU A 88 10.37 -4.06 -3.16
C GLU A 88 9.75 -4.79 -1.98
N CYS A 89 10.31 -4.54 -0.80
CA CYS A 89 9.80 -5.07 0.45
C CYS A 89 8.70 -4.17 0.99
N LYS A 90 7.52 -4.74 1.27
CA LYS A 90 6.41 -4.03 1.91
C LYS A 90 5.99 -4.75 3.17
N CYS A 91 5.41 -4.02 4.12
CA CYS A 91 4.81 -4.66 5.28
C CYS A 91 3.70 -5.63 4.85
N GLU A 92 3.67 -6.79 5.49
CA GLU A 92 2.64 -7.80 5.27
C GLU A 92 1.25 -7.24 5.63
N LYS A 93 0.25 -7.47 4.78
CA LYS A 93 -1.13 -7.13 5.11
C LYS A 93 -1.70 -8.22 6.01
N ASN A 94 -1.79 -7.94 7.31
CA ASN A 94 -2.39 -8.80 8.31
C ASN A 94 -3.48 -8.04 9.08
N SER A 95 -4.10 -8.68 10.07
CA SER A 95 -5.16 -8.06 10.89
C SER A 95 -4.66 -7.03 11.90
N HIS A 96 -3.34 -6.93 12.11
CA HIS A 96 -2.74 -6.01 13.08
C HIS A 96 -1.79 -5.06 12.37
N PRO A 97 -2.16 -3.77 12.22
CA PRO A 97 -1.34 -2.81 11.49
C PRO A 97 0.14 -2.82 11.86
N LEU A 98 0.95 -2.90 10.81
CA LEU A 98 2.39 -2.89 10.87
C LEU A 98 2.90 -1.50 10.47
N ILE A 99 3.99 -1.09 11.10
CA ILE A 99 4.73 0.11 10.73
C ILE A 99 6.16 -0.24 10.34
N TYR A 100 6.59 0.29 9.20
CA TYR A 100 7.97 0.17 8.74
C TYR A 100 8.88 1.08 9.57
N ILE A 101 9.96 0.51 10.10
CA ILE A 101 10.99 1.23 10.85
C ILE A 101 12.28 1.28 10.00
N PRO A 102 12.61 2.42 9.38
CA PRO A 102 13.74 2.53 8.45
C PRO A 102 15.09 2.13 9.05
N LYS A 103 15.32 2.44 10.34
CA LYS A 103 16.59 2.18 11.03
C LYS A 103 16.99 0.69 11.04
N VAL A 104 16.00 -0.21 11.00
CA VAL A 104 16.21 -1.66 11.06
C VAL A 104 15.63 -2.38 9.84
N ASN A 105 15.17 -1.63 8.82
CA ASN A 105 14.57 -2.14 7.59
C ASN A 105 13.53 -3.25 7.81
N GLN A 106 12.64 -3.06 8.79
CA GLN A 106 11.68 -4.08 9.21
C GLN A 106 10.34 -3.46 9.62
N CYS A 107 9.25 -4.23 9.43
CA CYS A 107 7.93 -3.85 9.89
C CYS A 107 7.61 -4.45 11.27
N TYR A 108 7.02 -3.65 12.15
CA TYR A 108 6.61 -4.05 13.49
C TYR A 108 5.16 -3.73 13.76
N LYS A 109 4.50 -4.60 14.52
CA LYS A 109 3.13 -4.39 14.99
C LYS A 109 3.10 -3.18 15.91
N ILE A 110 2.18 -2.24 15.65
CA ILE A 110 1.97 -1.11 16.55
C ILE A 110 1.43 -1.58 17.91
N PHE A 111 1.66 -0.82 18.97
CA PHE A 111 1.35 -1.16 20.36
C PHE A 111 2.06 -2.44 20.86
N THR A 112 3.11 -2.90 20.18
CA THR A 112 4.03 -3.96 20.66
C THR A 112 5.39 -3.37 21.03
N GLN A 113 6.25 -4.15 21.70
CA GLN A 113 7.59 -3.67 22.06
C GLN A 113 8.40 -3.28 20.81
N GLY A 114 8.33 -4.10 19.76
CA GLY A 114 9.09 -3.87 18.52
C GLY A 114 10.58 -3.60 18.79
N PRO A 115 11.19 -2.59 18.14
CA PRO A 115 12.58 -2.21 18.35
C PRO A 115 12.78 -1.29 19.57
N CYS A 116 11.73 -1.01 20.35
CA CYS A 116 11.84 -0.17 21.54
C CYS A 116 12.54 -0.92 22.69
N SER A 117 13.14 -0.16 23.60
CA SER A 117 13.74 -0.72 24.81
C SER A 117 12.70 -1.45 25.68
N THR A 118 13.17 -2.37 26.52
CA THR A 118 12.32 -3.13 27.44
C THR A 118 11.41 -2.21 28.23
N GLY A 119 10.10 -2.48 28.19
CA GLY A 119 9.12 -1.64 28.88
C GLY A 119 8.72 -0.37 28.11
N LYS A 120 9.06 -0.26 26.83
CA LYS A 120 8.53 0.73 25.88
C LYS A 120 7.89 0.03 24.69
N TRP A 121 6.92 0.70 24.07
CA TRP A 121 6.11 0.17 22.98
C TRP A 121 6.07 1.18 21.84
N LEU A 122 5.94 0.66 20.61
CA LEU A 122 5.68 1.46 19.43
C LEU A 122 4.28 2.05 19.52
N ASN A 123 4.17 3.34 19.73
CA ASN A 123 2.91 4.08 19.76
C ASN A 123 2.88 5.09 18.62
N PHE A 124 1.67 5.44 18.18
CA PHE A 124 1.45 6.52 17.23
C PHE A 124 0.90 7.74 17.96
N GLU A 125 1.71 8.78 18.07
CA GLU A 125 1.41 10.00 18.82
C GLU A 125 1.69 11.21 17.93
N ASN A 126 0.71 12.12 17.81
CA ASN A 126 0.82 13.35 17.03
C ASN A 126 1.30 13.11 15.58
N GLY A 127 0.76 12.09 14.91
CA GLY A 127 1.12 11.77 13.52
C GLY A 127 2.48 11.08 13.35
N SER A 128 3.15 10.70 14.45
CA SER A 128 4.50 10.13 14.43
C SER A 128 4.61 8.88 15.29
N VAL A 129 5.46 7.95 14.86
CA VAL A 129 5.76 6.74 15.63
C VAL A 129 6.81 7.06 16.68
N LYS A 130 6.53 6.69 17.93
CA LYS A 130 7.44 6.89 19.06
C LYS A 130 7.47 5.67 19.96
N CYS A 131 8.62 5.46 20.59
CA CYS A 131 8.73 4.53 21.70
C CYS A 131 8.23 5.22 22.98
N SER A 132 7.03 4.89 23.41
CA SER A 132 6.45 5.42 24.65
C SER A 132 5.84 4.30 25.50
N THR A 133 5.34 4.66 26.67
CA THR A 133 4.68 3.67 27.53
C THR A 133 3.26 3.49 27.03
N ASN A 134 2.81 2.26 26.77
CA ASN A 134 1.40 2.01 26.49
C ASN A 134 0.59 2.28 27.79
N PRO A 135 -0.40 3.21 27.79
CA PRO A 135 -1.21 3.49 28.98
C PRO A 135 -1.96 2.25 29.50
N CYS A 136 -2.20 1.27 28.63
CA CYS A 136 -2.87 0.01 28.94
C CYS A 136 -1.90 -1.13 29.26
N LYS A 137 -0.63 -0.85 29.56
CA LYS A 137 0.40 -1.86 29.86
C LYS A 137 -0.04 -2.90 30.91
N LYS A 138 -0.80 -2.48 31.93
CA LYS A 138 -1.23 -3.36 33.03
C LYS A 138 -2.20 -4.46 32.57
N ASP A 139 -2.88 -4.23 31.46
CA ASP A 139 -3.91 -5.12 30.91
C ASP A 139 -3.38 -5.96 29.74
N MET A 140 -2.04 -6.04 29.59
CA MET A 140 -1.39 -6.88 28.59
C MET A 140 -1.66 -8.36 28.90
N VAL A 141 -2.58 -8.97 28.14
CA VAL A 141 -2.92 -10.40 28.24
C VAL A 141 -2.74 -11.06 26.88
N GLY A 142 -1.80 -11.99 26.77
CA GLY A 142 -1.53 -12.74 25.54
C GLY A 142 -0.79 -11.95 24.46
N GLU A 143 -1.02 -12.32 23.19
CA GLU A 143 -0.28 -11.77 22.04
C GLU A 143 -0.84 -10.45 21.50
N LYS A 144 -2.11 -10.13 21.78
CA LYS A 144 -2.77 -8.92 21.28
C LYS A 144 -2.62 -7.78 22.28
N PRO A 145 -1.94 -6.67 21.93
CA PRO A 145 -1.75 -5.59 22.88
C PRO A 145 -3.08 -4.88 23.18
N PRO A 146 -3.32 -4.50 24.44
CA PRO A 146 -4.44 -3.64 24.79
C PRO A 146 -4.19 -2.21 24.30
N VAL A 147 -5.27 -1.55 23.92
CA VAL A 147 -5.29 -0.17 23.42
C VAL A 147 -6.31 0.64 24.20
N LEU A 148 -6.10 1.95 24.28
CA LEU A 148 -7.03 2.86 24.94
C LEU A 148 -8.19 3.17 23.99
N PHE A 149 -9.34 2.54 24.21
CA PHE A 149 -10.55 2.74 23.42
C PHE A 149 -11.68 3.33 24.28
N LYS A 150 -12.15 4.53 23.95
CA LYS A 150 -13.20 5.24 24.70
C LYS A 150 -12.94 5.31 26.22
N GLY A 151 -11.69 5.58 26.60
CA GLY A 151 -11.27 5.68 28.01
C GLY A 151 -11.09 4.34 28.74
N LYS A 152 -11.22 3.20 28.04
CA LYS A 152 -11.02 1.86 28.61
C LYS A 152 -9.91 1.13 27.88
N CYS A 153 -9.16 0.33 28.61
CA CYS A 153 -8.18 -0.58 28.03
C CYS A 153 -8.87 -1.84 27.54
N VAL A 154 -8.74 -2.12 26.25
CA VAL A 154 -9.35 -3.27 25.58
C VAL A 154 -8.34 -3.91 24.63
N SER A 155 -8.36 -5.23 24.49
CA SER A 155 -7.54 -5.91 23.49
C SER A 155 -8.03 -5.62 22.07
N LEU A 156 -7.11 -5.48 21.12
CA LEU A 156 -7.47 -5.51 19.70
C LEU A 156 -8.27 -6.77 19.37
N ASP A 157 -9.19 -6.67 18.40
CA ASP A 157 -10.12 -7.73 17.96
C ASP A 157 -11.19 -8.14 19.00
N SER A 158 -11.22 -7.48 20.17
CA SER A 158 -12.31 -7.63 21.14
C SER A 158 -13.64 -7.10 20.59
N ARG A 159 -14.76 -7.65 21.08
CA ARG A 159 -16.09 -7.23 20.64
C ARG A 159 -16.40 -5.81 21.11
N CYS A 160 -17.01 -5.03 20.23
CA CYS A 160 -17.55 -3.70 20.53
C CYS A 160 -18.93 -3.55 19.88
N SER A 161 -19.66 -2.49 20.24
CA SER A 161 -20.99 -2.24 19.66
C SER A 161 -21.18 -0.78 19.26
N ILE A 162 -21.93 -0.58 18.16
CA ILE A 162 -22.47 0.71 17.73
C ILE A 162 -24.00 0.54 17.63
N GLY A 163 -24.73 1.06 18.62
CA GLY A 163 -26.16 0.80 18.76
C GLY A 163 -26.44 -0.69 18.93
N LYS A 164 -27.23 -1.29 18.02
CA LYS A 164 -27.53 -2.73 18.00
C LYS A 164 -26.54 -3.57 17.21
N LEU A 165 -25.58 -2.95 16.52
CA LEU A 165 -24.61 -3.64 15.66
C LEU A 165 -23.38 -4.04 16.48
N SER A 166 -22.95 -5.29 16.32
CA SER A 166 -21.74 -5.82 16.92
C SER A 166 -20.59 -5.73 15.93
N GLY A 167 -19.44 -5.25 16.41
CA GLY A 167 -18.21 -5.09 15.65
C GLY A 167 -17.00 -5.57 16.44
N ARG A 168 -15.82 -5.20 15.96
CA ARG A 168 -14.54 -5.49 16.62
C ARG A 168 -13.69 -4.24 16.76
N VAL A 169 -12.92 -4.18 17.83
CA VAL A 169 -11.95 -3.10 18.03
C VAL A 169 -10.78 -3.32 17.09
N GLU A 170 -10.66 -2.48 16.09
CA GLU A 170 -9.56 -2.49 15.12
C GLU A 170 -8.90 -1.12 15.11
N LEU A 171 -7.79 -0.98 14.39
CA LEU A 171 -7.08 0.28 14.24
C LEU A 171 -7.37 0.82 12.84
N ASN A 172 -7.73 2.10 12.77
CA ASN A 172 -7.93 2.79 11.49
C ASN A 172 -6.60 3.15 10.80
N GLU A 173 -6.67 3.84 9.66
CA GLU A 173 -5.48 4.27 8.90
C GLU A 173 -4.55 5.23 9.66
N SER A 174 -5.06 5.92 10.69
CA SER A 174 -4.29 6.76 11.60
C SER A 174 -3.84 6.02 12.86
N PHE A 175 -3.95 4.70 12.88
CA PHE A 175 -3.62 3.82 14.01
C PHE A 175 -4.41 4.14 15.30
N MET A 176 -5.59 4.75 15.16
CA MET A 176 -6.49 5.00 16.28
C MET A 176 -7.49 3.85 16.42
N PRO A 177 -7.78 3.39 17.65
CA PRO A 177 -8.73 2.32 17.87
C PRO A 177 -10.16 2.77 17.57
N GLU A 178 -10.84 2.01 16.73
CA GLU A 178 -12.23 2.21 16.35
C GLU A 178 -13.04 0.91 16.43
N CYS A 179 -14.37 1.03 16.45
CA CYS A 179 -15.24 -0.14 16.39
C CYS A 179 -15.61 -0.40 14.93
N THR A 180 -14.93 -1.34 14.30
CA THR A 180 -15.19 -1.74 12.91
C THR A 180 -16.36 -2.70 12.87
N LEU A 181 -17.39 -2.36 12.11
CA LEU A 181 -18.53 -3.24 11.86
C LEU A 181 -18.23 -4.17 10.67
N PRO A 182 -18.77 -5.40 10.66
CA PRO A 182 -18.67 -6.25 9.48
C PRO A 182 -19.32 -5.57 8.27
N LYS A 183 -18.74 -5.74 7.08
CA LYS A 183 -19.23 -5.11 5.83
C LYS A 183 -20.74 -5.31 5.60
N MET A 184 -21.28 -6.48 5.96
CA MET A 184 -22.72 -6.79 5.89
C MET A 184 -23.59 -5.89 6.78
N ALA A 185 -23.06 -5.47 7.94
CA ALA A 185 -23.76 -4.53 8.83
C ALA A 185 -23.72 -3.09 8.29
N MET A 186 -22.66 -2.69 7.57
CA MET A 186 -22.59 -1.38 6.90
C MET A 186 -23.61 -1.26 5.76
N LEU A 187 -23.90 -2.35 5.05
CA LEU A 187 -24.96 -2.41 4.03
C LEU A 187 -26.38 -2.25 4.62
N ALA A 188 -26.56 -2.47 5.93
CA ALA A 188 -27.83 -2.20 6.60
C ALA A 188 -28.03 -0.71 6.97
N ILE A 189 -26.97 0.10 6.86
CA ILE A 189 -26.97 1.54 7.17
C ILE A 189 -27.01 2.39 5.88
N GLY A 190 -26.56 1.83 4.74
CA GLY A 190 -26.80 2.37 3.40
C GLY A 190 -28.16 1.89 2.90
N GLY A 191 -29.09 2.82 2.70
CA GLY A 191 -30.45 2.52 2.27
C GLY A 191 -30.51 1.54 1.10
N ILE A 192 -31.51 0.65 1.13
CA ILE A 192 -31.82 -0.28 0.05
C ILE A 192 -31.91 0.54 -1.24
N GLY A 193 -30.88 0.45 -2.08
CA GLY A 193 -30.93 1.05 -3.40
C GLY A 193 -32.15 0.51 -4.16
N PRO A 194 -32.73 1.30 -5.07
CA PRO A 194 -33.96 0.92 -5.76
C PRO A 194 -33.81 -0.48 -6.39
N SER A 195 -34.81 -1.35 -6.17
CA SER A 195 -34.82 -2.71 -6.72
C SER A 195 -34.87 -2.70 -8.25
N HIS A 196 -35.43 -1.64 -8.83
CA HIS A 196 -35.50 -1.39 -10.26
C HIS A 196 -35.20 0.09 -10.54
N CYS A 197 -34.39 0.36 -11.55
CA CYS A 197 -34.20 1.72 -12.08
C CYS A 197 -35.28 2.03 -13.13
N PRO A 198 -35.69 3.31 -13.26
CA PRO A 198 -36.51 3.76 -14.38
C PRO A 198 -35.87 3.42 -15.73
N SER A 199 -36.67 3.30 -16.79
CA SER A 199 -36.18 3.05 -18.14
C SER A 199 -35.08 4.05 -18.52
N ASN A 200 -33.98 3.55 -19.08
CA ASN A 200 -32.76 4.28 -19.47
C ASN A 200 -31.82 4.68 -18.32
N PHE A 201 -32.03 4.21 -17.09
CA PHE A 201 -31.06 4.38 -16.01
C PHE A 201 -30.41 3.04 -15.63
N PHE A 202 -29.12 3.06 -15.31
CA PHE A 202 -28.36 1.89 -14.86
C PHE A 202 -28.07 1.99 -13.37
N ARG A 203 -27.94 0.84 -12.71
CA ARG A 203 -27.57 0.81 -11.29
C ARG A 203 -26.07 1.10 -11.13
N THR A 204 -25.73 2.00 -10.24
CA THR A 204 -24.34 2.29 -9.85
C THR A 204 -23.64 1.03 -9.31
N PRO A 205 -22.30 0.90 -9.44
CA PRO A 205 -21.56 -0.30 -9.03
C PRO A 205 -21.68 -0.63 -7.54
N ASP A 206 -21.89 0.37 -6.68
CA ASP A 206 -22.13 0.22 -5.25
C ASP A 206 -23.59 -0.17 -4.93
N GLY A 207 -24.45 -0.26 -5.95
CA GLY A 207 -25.83 -0.68 -5.85
C GLY A 207 -26.76 0.35 -5.21
N ALA A 208 -26.25 1.55 -4.88
CA ALA A 208 -26.94 2.50 -4.02
C ALA A 208 -27.85 3.46 -4.79
N ARG A 209 -27.58 3.72 -6.07
CA ARG A 209 -28.27 4.75 -6.89
C ARG A 209 -28.48 4.31 -8.35
N CYS A 210 -29.43 4.95 -9.04
CA CYS A 210 -29.57 4.87 -10.49
C CYS A 210 -28.79 6.02 -11.15
N GLN A 211 -28.07 5.74 -12.22
CA GLN A 211 -27.25 6.67 -12.99
C GLN A 211 -27.74 6.69 -14.44
N GLU A 212 -27.76 7.87 -15.06
CA GLU A 212 -28.08 8.03 -16.48
C GLU A 212 -26.98 7.45 -17.39
N PRO A 213 -27.28 7.12 -18.65
CA PRO A 213 -26.27 6.64 -19.59
C PRO A 213 -25.27 7.76 -19.85
N ILE A 214 -23.98 7.47 -19.73
CA ILE A 214 -22.95 8.41 -20.15
C ILE A 214 -22.91 8.36 -21.68
N TYR A 215 -23.44 9.40 -22.33
CA TYR A 215 -23.26 9.60 -23.75
C TYR A 215 -21.82 10.09 -23.98
N PHE A 216 -21.03 9.28 -24.67
CA PHE A 216 -19.74 9.73 -25.19
C PHE A 216 -20.00 10.38 -26.54
N ASP A 217 -19.95 11.70 -26.59
CA ASP A 217 -19.83 12.42 -27.86
C ASP A 217 -18.43 12.11 -28.44
N PHE A 218 -18.41 11.44 -29.58
CA PHE A 218 -17.20 11.23 -30.36
C PHE A 218 -17.04 12.43 -31.32
N ASP A 219 -16.42 13.50 -30.83
CA ASP A 219 -15.83 14.54 -31.69
C ASP A 219 -14.36 14.21 -32.01
#